data_AF-A0A445EPE3-F1
#
_entry.id   AF-A0A445EPE3-F1
#
_cell.length_a   1.000
_cell.length_b   1.000
_cell.length_c   1.000
_cell.angle_alpha   90.00
_cell.angle_beta   90.00
_cell.angle_gamma   90.00
#
_symmetry.space_group_name_H-M   'P 1'
#
loop_
_entity.id
_entity.type
_entity.pdbx_description
1 polymer ?
#
loop_
_entity_poly.entity_id
_entity_poly.type
_entity_poly.pdbx_seq_one_letter_code
_entity_poly.pdbx_strand_id
1 'polypeptide(L)'
;MLLGNSLFSIQLALLNVVEIFYDCCHKNSLIINYVSWSPVGAIRAGRNPATYKYCGETIHIDGKILVSWVRISRKQQTGWDSIYDSATRIRIADFPAFALECLPNRNSLLYGDLYGIGSEASTIFRGTLRYEGMVYICFSQIMGTLSRIGFFNNETHPLLKNEKRPTFRKFLLKLLDVASEDPEEPMIGEKEIIERILTLGHCKEQSTAVNTAKTLISLGLLEQEEIPTSCQSAFDVACFRMEERLSYAGTEKDMVLLYHEVEVEYPESQITKKHRATLLEFGKTVNGKTTSAMALTVGIPVAIGALLLLTKKIQTRGVLRPLEPEVYIPALDTIEAYGINLIEKNE
;
A
#
# COMPACT_ATOMS: atom_id res chain seq x y z
N MET A 1 -8.22 -2.61 -17.74
CA MET A 1 -8.61 -3.70 -16.80
C MET A 1 -7.62 -3.75 -15.62
N LEU A 2 -7.42 -2.63 -14.91
CA LEU A 2 -6.36 -2.47 -13.88
C LEU A 2 -6.86 -1.88 -12.54
N LEU A 3 -8.17 -1.69 -12.38
CA LEU A 3 -8.77 -1.06 -11.19
C LEU A 3 -9.11 -2.05 -10.05
N GLY A 4 -8.85 -3.35 -10.23
CA GLY A 4 -9.29 -4.40 -9.30
C GLY A 4 -8.24 -5.01 -8.38
N ASN A 5 -6.94 -4.84 -8.65
CA ASN A 5 -5.90 -5.71 -8.05
C ASN A 5 -5.84 -5.66 -6.52
N SER A 6 -6.17 -4.52 -5.88
CA SER A 6 -6.20 -4.42 -4.41
C SER A 6 -7.41 -5.08 -3.77
N LEU A 7 -8.51 -5.28 -4.50
CA LEU A 7 -9.74 -5.92 -4.00
C LEU A 7 -9.67 -7.45 -4.05
N PHE A 8 -8.77 -8.01 -4.85
CA PHE A 8 -8.67 -9.46 -5.04
C PHE A 8 -7.59 -10.12 -4.16
N SER A 9 -6.47 -9.47 -3.85
CA SER A 9 -5.56 -9.96 -2.77
C SER A 9 -6.28 -9.99 -1.41
N ILE A 10 -7.33 -9.19 -1.25
CA ILE A 10 -8.23 -9.22 -0.10
C ILE A 10 -9.02 -10.55 -0.05
N GLN A 11 -9.32 -11.21 -1.17
CA GLN A 11 -10.10 -12.46 -1.13
C GLN A 11 -9.31 -13.60 -0.49
N LEU A 12 -8.04 -13.78 -0.83
CA LEU A 12 -7.18 -14.78 -0.17
C LEU A 12 -6.98 -14.45 1.32
N ALA A 13 -6.85 -13.15 1.64
CA ALA A 13 -6.79 -12.69 3.03
C ALA A 13 -8.10 -12.95 3.81
N LEU A 14 -9.25 -12.73 3.19
CA LEU A 14 -10.58 -13.00 3.77
C LEU A 14 -10.79 -14.50 4.02
N LEU A 15 -10.43 -15.36 3.06
CA LEU A 15 -10.63 -16.80 3.13
C LEU A 15 -9.96 -17.41 4.38
N ASN A 16 -8.70 -17.09 4.62
CA ASN A 16 -7.93 -17.69 5.72
C ASN A 16 -8.25 -17.07 7.10
N VAL A 17 -8.53 -15.76 7.16
CA VAL A 17 -8.90 -15.13 8.44
C VAL A 17 -10.18 -15.74 9.00
N VAL A 18 -11.12 -16.12 8.13
CA VAL A 18 -12.36 -16.77 8.53
C VAL A 18 -12.08 -18.16 9.13
N GLU A 19 -11.22 -18.97 8.51
CA GLU A 19 -10.82 -20.27 9.03
C GLU A 19 -10.23 -20.19 10.45
N ILE A 20 -9.24 -19.31 10.66
CA ILE A 20 -8.63 -19.08 11.98
C ILE A 20 -9.69 -18.66 13.02
N PHE A 21 -10.68 -17.87 12.59
CA PHE A 21 -11.72 -17.37 13.48
C PHE A 21 -12.84 -18.36 13.79
N TYR A 22 -13.08 -19.39 12.96
CA TYR A 22 -14.06 -20.42 13.27
C TYR A 22 -13.58 -21.32 14.43
N ASP A 23 -12.28 -21.42 14.67
CA ASP A 23 -11.69 -22.28 15.71
C ASP A 23 -11.58 -21.63 17.10
N CYS A 24 -11.87 -20.33 17.24
CA CYS A 24 -11.65 -19.57 18.49
C CYS A 24 -12.90 -18.82 18.95
N CYS A 25 -13.27 -18.94 20.24
CA CYS A 25 -14.47 -18.31 20.81
C CYS A 25 -14.26 -16.90 21.40
N HIS A 26 -13.01 -16.47 21.67
CA HIS A 26 -12.72 -15.16 22.29
C HIS A 26 -11.53 -14.48 21.62
N LYS A 27 -11.76 -13.37 20.89
CA LYS A 27 -10.74 -12.80 19.97
C LYS A 27 -10.38 -11.38 20.40
N ASN A 28 -9.10 -11.15 20.65
CA ASN A 28 -8.62 -9.87 21.18
C ASN A 28 -8.02 -8.95 20.11
N SER A 29 -7.36 -9.52 19.09
CA SER A 29 -6.64 -8.73 18.08
C SER A 29 -6.73 -9.36 16.69
N LEU A 30 -6.88 -8.54 15.65
CA LEU A 30 -6.74 -8.92 14.25
C LEU A 30 -5.83 -7.94 13.52
N ILE A 31 -4.76 -8.46 12.91
CA ILE A 31 -3.84 -7.70 12.06
C ILE A 31 -3.74 -8.40 10.70
N ILE A 32 -4.08 -7.68 9.62
CA ILE A 32 -3.96 -8.17 8.22
C ILE A 32 -3.07 -7.25 7.41
N ASN A 33 -2.01 -7.79 6.81
CA ASN A 33 -0.98 -7.01 6.12
C ASN A 33 -0.61 -7.64 4.77
N TYR A 34 -0.59 -6.86 3.68
CA TYR A 34 -0.22 -7.38 2.35
C TYR A 34 0.69 -6.45 1.53
N VAL A 35 1.49 -7.02 0.61
CA VAL A 35 2.30 -6.28 -0.37
C VAL A 35 1.61 -6.24 -1.74
N SER A 36 1.61 -5.09 -2.42
CA SER A 36 1.18 -4.96 -3.81
C SER A 36 1.82 -3.74 -4.48
N TRP A 37 2.26 -3.86 -5.73
CA TRP A 37 2.91 -2.78 -6.47
C TRP A 37 2.12 -2.40 -7.74
N SER A 38 1.76 -1.12 -7.81
CA SER A 38 1.28 -0.39 -8.98
C SER A 38 1.44 1.09 -8.64
N PRO A 39 2.08 1.95 -9.46
CA PRO A 39 2.28 3.35 -9.12
C PRO A 39 0.98 4.09 -8.77
N VAL A 40 -0.03 3.97 -9.65
CA VAL A 40 -1.38 4.50 -9.42
C VAL A 40 -2.00 3.92 -8.15
N GLY A 41 -1.91 2.60 -7.95
CA GLY A 41 -2.46 1.93 -6.78
C GLY A 41 -1.80 2.36 -5.47
N ALA A 42 -0.48 2.48 -5.45
CA ALA A 42 0.32 2.84 -4.29
C ALA A 42 0.10 4.31 -3.90
N ILE A 43 0.07 5.23 -4.86
CA ILE A 43 -0.21 6.65 -4.58
C ILE A 43 -1.65 6.82 -4.11
N ARG A 44 -2.62 6.18 -4.76
CA ARG A 44 -4.03 6.25 -4.32
C ARG A 44 -4.24 5.63 -2.95
N ALA A 45 -3.59 4.51 -2.64
CA ALA A 45 -3.63 3.91 -1.31
C ALA A 45 -3.15 4.91 -0.25
N GLY A 46 -2.02 5.59 -0.52
CA GLY A 46 -1.46 6.62 0.33
C GLY A 46 -2.25 7.94 0.42
N ARG A 47 -3.42 8.04 -0.21
CA ARG A 47 -4.34 9.18 -0.11
C ARG A 47 -5.70 8.83 0.47
N ASN A 48 -5.95 7.55 0.76
CA ASN A 48 -7.21 7.14 1.36
C ASN A 48 -7.14 7.36 2.88
N PRO A 49 -8.18 7.91 3.52
CA PRO A 49 -8.24 7.95 4.97
C PRO A 49 -8.25 6.53 5.54
N ALA A 50 -7.74 6.37 6.74
CA ALA A 50 -7.74 5.10 7.46
C ALA A 50 -8.42 5.24 8.82
N THR A 51 -9.18 4.22 9.21
CA THR A 51 -9.80 4.13 10.54
C THR A 51 -9.59 2.73 11.05
N TYR A 52 -9.12 2.57 12.27
CA TYR A 52 -8.89 1.25 12.87
C TYR A 52 -9.04 1.30 14.39
N LYS A 53 -9.19 0.13 15.02
CA LYS A 53 -9.22 0.00 16.47
C LYS A 53 -7.87 -0.53 16.96
N TYR A 54 -7.31 0.08 17.98
CA TYR A 54 -6.03 -0.36 18.55
C TYR A 54 -6.08 -0.19 20.06
N CYS A 55 -5.85 -1.28 20.81
CA CYS A 55 -5.91 -1.30 22.27
C CYS A 55 -7.19 -0.66 22.86
N GLY A 56 -8.34 -0.89 22.21
CA GLY A 56 -9.64 -0.36 22.64
C GLY A 56 -9.99 1.03 22.09
N GLU A 57 -9.01 1.79 21.59
CA GLU A 57 -9.22 3.12 21.05
C GLU A 57 -9.46 3.10 19.54
N THR A 58 -10.36 3.96 19.05
CA THR A 58 -10.57 4.14 17.61
C THR A 58 -9.67 5.26 17.10
N ILE A 59 -8.75 4.90 16.21
CA ILE A 59 -7.81 5.83 15.60
C ILE A 59 -8.33 6.21 14.21
N HIS A 60 -8.38 7.51 13.93
CA HIS A 60 -8.71 8.07 12.62
C HIS A 60 -7.50 8.81 12.05
N ILE A 61 -7.20 8.53 10.78
CA ILE A 61 -6.11 9.13 10.02
C ILE A 61 -6.70 9.70 8.74
N ASP A 62 -6.49 11.00 8.55
CA ASP A 62 -6.93 11.68 7.34
C ASP A 62 -6.06 11.28 6.13
N GLY A 63 -6.74 11.10 4.99
CA GLY A 63 -6.08 10.74 3.73
C GLY A 63 -5.54 11.93 2.93
N LYS A 64 -5.91 13.15 3.32
CA LYS A 64 -5.50 14.37 2.60
C LYS A 64 -4.36 15.06 3.34
N ILE A 65 -3.30 15.39 2.60
CA ILE A 65 -2.35 16.41 3.02
C ILE A 65 -3.07 17.75 2.90
N LEU A 66 -3.35 18.41 4.02
CA LEU A 66 -3.80 19.80 4.03
C LEU A 66 -2.61 20.66 3.61
N VAL A 67 -2.57 21.08 2.34
CA VAL A 67 -1.52 21.98 1.79
C VAL A 67 -1.65 23.42 2.31
N SER A 68 -2.48 23.66 3.34
CA SER A 68 -2.66 24.96 3.97
C SER A 68 -2.13 24.93 5.39
N TRP A 69 -0.86 25.32 5.56
CA TRP A 69 -0.32 25.78 6.85
C TRP A 69 -0.90 27.15 7.27
N VAL A 70 -2.08 27.53 6.78
CA VAL A 70 -2.81 28.69 7.28
C VAL A 70 -3.83 28.21 8.31
N ARG A 71 -3.40 28.31 9.59
CA ARG A 71 -4.26 28.42 10.79
C ARG A 71 -5.45 27.45 10.85
N ILE A 72 -5.23 26.23 11.32
CA ILE A 72 -6.28 25.48 12.01
C ILE A 72 -5.95 25.44 13.50
N SER A 73 -6.69 26.27 14.22
CA SER A 73 -6.74 26.35 15.67
C SER A 73 -7.30 25.06 16.28
N ARG A 74 -6.64 24.56 17.32
CA ARG A 74 -7.21 23.85 18.49
C ARG A 74 -8.34 22.85 18.20
N LYS A 75 -7.95 21.65 17.72
CA LYS A 75 -8.38 20.31 18.20
C LYS A 75 -7.87 19.27 17.19
N GLN A 76 -6.60 18.88 17.30
CA GLN A 76 -6.06 17.70 16.61
C GLN A 76 -5.66 16.72 17.70
N GLN A 77 -6.42 15.63 17.84
CA GLN A 77 -6.16 14.60 18.83
C GLN A 77 -5.24 13.48 18.29
N THR A 78 -4.70 13.63 17.08
CA THR A 78 -3.69 12.73 16.51
C THR A 78 -2.74 13.56 15.63
N GLY A 79 -1.44 13.56 15.93
CA GLY A 79 -0.43 14.44 15.33
C GLY A 79 0.06 14.00 13.94
N TRP A 80 -0.81 13.44 13.10
CA TRP A 80 -0.45 12.90 11.78
C TRP A 80 -1.10 13.72 10.66
N ASP A 81 -0.28 14.37 9.83
CA ASP A 81 -0.74 15.21 8.71
C ASP A 81 -1.05 14.40 7.43
N SER A 82 -0.64 13.12 7.39
CA SER A 82 -0.88 12.21 6.27
C SER A 82 -0.75 10.75 6.67
N ILE A 83 -1.33 9.83 5.89
CA ILE A 83 -1.18 8.39 6.09
C ILE A 83 0.28 7.92 6.02
N TYR A 84 1.12 8.61 5.25
CA TYR A 84 2.53 8.29 5.15
C TYR A 84 3.27 8.56 6.46
N ASP A 85 2.84 9.56 7.24
CA ASP A 85 3.46 9.84 8.54
C ASP A 85 3.12 8.77 9.58
N SER A 86 1.99 8.07 9.41
CA SER A 86 1.54 7.01 10.32
C SER A 86 2.23 5.65 10.11
N ALA A 87 3.18 5.56 9.17
CA ALA A 87 3.87 4.31 8.87
C ALA A 87 4.61 3.78 10.11
N THR A 88 4.38 2.51 10.44
CA THR A 88 5.04 1.86 11.57
C THR A 88 5.97 0.77 11.05
N ARG A 89 7.21 0.73 11.55
CA ARG A 89 8.16 -0.32 11.20
C ARG A 89 7.69 -1.65 11.77
N ILE A 90 7.75 -2.69 10.95
CA ILE A 90 7.37 -4.04 11.33
C ILE A 90 8.48 -5.02 10.95
N ARG A 91 8.72 -5.98 11.84
CA ARG A 91 9.58 -7.14 11.59
C ARG A 91 8.74 -8.37 11.89
N ILE A 92 8.54 -9.19 10.87
CA ILE A 92 7.84 -10.46 11.03
C ILE A 92 8.89 -11.46 11.54
N ALA A 93 8.62 -12.09 12.69
CA ALA A 93 9.59 -12.96 13.36
C ALA A 93 10.10 -14.10 12.47
N ASP A 94 9.22 -14.65 11.63
CA ASP A 94 9.54 -15.72 10.68
C ASP A 94 10.38 -15.24 9.48
N PHE A 95 10.43 -13.93 9.27
CA PHE A 95 11.03 -13.28 8.11
C PHE A 95 11.88 -12.07 8.56
N PRO A 96 12.86 -12.25 9.46
CA PRO A 96 13.57 -11.13 10.10
C PRO A 96 14.44 -10.34 9.12
N ALA A 97 14.82 -10.95 7.99
CA ALA A 97 15.56 -10.30 6.92
C ALA A 97 14.73 -9.26 6.16
N PHE A 98 13.40 -9.33 6.24
CA PHE A 98 12.53 -8.37 5.58
C PHE A 98 12.37 -7.12 6.45
N ALA A 99 13.05 -6.05 6.02
CA ALA A 99 12.86 -4.73 6.59
C ALA A 99 11.58 -4.12 6.02
N LEU A 100 10.50 -4.12 6.81
CA LEU A 100 9.18 -3.70 6.38
C LEU A 100 8.66 -2.53 7.23
N GLU A 101 7.79 -1.76 6.59
CA GLU A 101 6.90 -0.81 7.24
C GLU A 101 5.45 -1.15 6.88
N CYS A 102 4.53 -0.76 7.75
CA CYS A 102 3.11 -0.96 7.59
C CYS A 102 2.38 0.38 7.56
N LEU A 103 1.60 0.58 6.51
CA LEU A 103 0.69 1.71 6.35
C LEU A 103 -0.74 1.25 6.62
N PRO A 104 -1.49 1.90 7.52
CA PRO A 104 -2.91 1.61 7.72
C PRO A 104 -3.69 1.71 6.39
N ASN A 105 -4.70 0.88 6.19
CA ASN A 105 -5.38 0.79 4.90
C ASN A 105 -6.91 0.85 5.02
N ARG A 106 -7.48 2.01 4.70
CA ARG A 106 -8.92 2.30 4.74
C ARG A 106 -9.53 2.02 6.12
N ASN A 107 -10.85 1.85 6.17
CA ASN A 107 -11.56 1.51 7.39
C ASN A 107 -11.44 0.00 7.69
N SER A 108 -10.76 -0.31 8.79
CA SER A 108 -10.59 -1.67 9.33
C SER A 108 -11.75 -2.10 10.22
N LEU A 109 -12.54 -1.18 10.78
CA LEU A 109 -13.64 -1.49 11.69
C LEU A 109 -14.73 -2.35 11.03
N LEU A 110 -14.89 -2.21 9.71
CA LEU A 110 -15.80 -3.03 8.89
C LEU A 110 -15.52 -4.53 9.05
N TYR A 111 -14.27 -4.92 9.30
CA TYR A 111 -13.89 -6.31 9.52
C TYR A 111 -14.34 -6.83 10.89
N GLY A 112 -14.51 -5.93 11.87
CA GLY A 112 -15.12 -6.26 13.15
C GLY A 112 -16.52 -6.83 12.97
N ASP A 113 -17.35 -6.14 12.19
CA ASP A 113 -18.71 -6.57 11.91
C ASP A 113 -18.74 -7.82 11.03
N LEU A 114 -17.87 -7.89 10.00
CA LEU A 114 -17.84 -9.01 9.05
C LEU A 114 -17.38 -10.33 9.67
N TYR A 115 -16.47 -10.29 10.64
CA TYR A 115 -15.96 -11.47 11.31
C TYR A 115 -16.64 -11.74 12.66
N GLY A 116 -17.61 -10.91 13.05
CA GLY A 116 -18.32 -11.04 14.33
C GLY A 116 -17.43 -10.75 15.55
N ILE A 117 -16.38 -9.93 15.40
CA ILE A 117 -15.41 -9.63 16.46
C ILE A 117 -15.48 -8.18 16.96
N GLY A 118 -16.38 -7.35 16.41
CA GLY A 118 -16.40 -5.90 16.66
C GLY A 118 -16.55 -5.52 18.14
N SER A 119 -17.33 -6.28 18.91
CA SER A 119 -17.55 -6.05 20.34
C SER A 119 -16.41 -6.56 21.22
N GLU A 120 -15.73 -7.63 20.81
CA GLU A 120 -14.76 -8.35 21.64
C GLU A 120 -13.32 -7.90 21.37
N ALA A 121 -12.98 -7.68 20.09
CA ALA A 121 -11.62 -7.34 19.71
C ALA A 121 -11.24 -5.94 20.20
N SER A 122 -10.17 -5.87 20.99
CA SER A 122 -9.54 -4.62 21.39
C SER A 122 -8.77 -3.98 20.22
N THR A 123 -8.27 -4.79 19.28
CA THR A 123 -7.49 -4.34 18.13
C THR A 123 -8.03 -4.93 16.83
N ILE A 124 -8.35 -4.09 15.85
CA ILE A 124 -8.78 -4.48 14.52
C ILE A 124 -8.05 -3.58 13.53
N PHE A 125 -7.04 -4.15 12.88
CA PHE A 125 -6.12 -3.42 12.04
C PHE A 125 -5.89 -4.14 10.70
N ARG A 126 -5.96 -3.37 9.61
CA ARG A 126 -5.53 -3.80 8.29
C ARG A 126 -4.58 -2.79 7.71
N GLY A 127 -3.44 -3.28 7.23
CA GLY A 127 -2.40 -2.46 6.65
C GLY A 127 -1.88 -2.98 5.32
N THR A 128 -1.02 -2.17 4.73
CA THR A 128 -0.27 -2.47 3.52
C THR A 128 1.22 -2.45 3.87
N LEU A 129 1.93 -3.52 3.52
CA LEU A 129 3.35 -3.64 3.75
C LEU A 129 4.14 -2.97 2.62
N ARG A 130 5.20 -2.27 3.00
CA ARG A 130 6.19 -1.68 2.10
C ARG A 130 7.57 -1.97 2.66
N TYR A 131 8.58 -1.93 1.78
CA TYR A 131 9.95 -2.04 2.26
C TYR A 131 10.33 -0.78 3.02
N GLU A 132 10.87 -0.99 4.21
CA GLU A 132 11.73 -0.02 4.86
C GLU A 132 13.06 -0.09 4.09
N GLY A 133 13.36 0.93 3.29
CA GLY A 133 14.50 0.93 2.36
C GLY A 133 15.83 0.64 3.05
N MET A 134 16.80 0.16 2.28
CA MET A 134 18.14 -0.12 2.81
C MET A 134 18.85 1.18 3.18
N VAL A 135 19.24 1.29 4.47
CA VAL A 135 19.90 2.44 5.11
C VAL A 135 18.93 3.56 5.54
N TYR A 136 18.16 3.33 6.61
CA TYR A 136 17.44 4.36 7.38
C TYR A 136 16.42 5.23 6.62
N ILE A 137 15.80 4.76 5.53
CA ILE A 137 14.80 5.56 4.80
C ILE A 137 13.59 4.72 4.45
N CYS A 138 12.43 5.24 4.83
CA CYS A 138 11.16 4.56 4.68
C CYS A 138 10.48 4.98 3.36
N PHE A 139 9.86 4.04 2.62
CA PHE A 139 9.08 4.37 1.40
C PHE A 139 8.04 5.44 1.71
N SER A 140 7.40 5.34 2.87
CA SER A 140 6.45 6.31 3.41
C SER A 140 7.02 7.72 3.50
N GLN A 141 8.23 7.92 4.00
CA GLN A 141 8.85 9.25 4.13
C GLN A 141 9.09 9.91 2.76
N ILE A 142 9.58 9.15 1.78
CA ILE A 142 9.80 9.66 0.41
C ILE A 142 8.45 10.02 -0.21
N MET A 143 7.48 9.12 -0.15
CA MET A 143 6.15 9.34 -0.73
C MET A 143 5.39 10.49 -0.05
N GLY A 144 5.52 10.63 1.27
CA GLY A 144 4.98 11.77 2.02
C GLY A 144 5.60 13.10 1.57
N THR A 145 6.91 13.11 1.32
CA THR A 145 7.61 14.30 0.80
C THR A 145 7.18 14.63 -0.63
N LEU A 146 7.10 13.64 -1.53
CA LEU A 146 6.58 13.82 -2.89
C LEU A 146 5.14 14.35 -2.90
N SER A 147 4.31 13.86 -1.99
CA SER A 147 2.95 14.32 -1.82
C SER A 147 2.90 15.80 -1.40
N ARG A 148 3.76 16.23 -0.46
CA ARG A 148 3.87 17.63 -0.02
C ARG A 148 4.45 18.58 -1.07
N ILE A 149 5.35 18.09 -1.94
CA ILE A 149 5.82 18.81 -3.13
C ILE A 149 4.67 19.03 -4.13
N GLY A 150 3.61 18.21 -4.07
CA GLY A 150 2.42 18.35 -4.92
C GLY A 150 2.37 17.37 -6.09
N PHE A 151 3.30 16.41 -6.17
CA PHE A 151 3.32 15.39 -7.23
C PHE A 151 2.06 14.51 -7.25
N PHE A 152 1.34 14.41 -6.15
CA PHE A 152 0.13 13.59 -6.08
C PHE A 152 -1.15 14.39 -6.28
N ASN A 153 -1.08 15.66 -6.71
CA ASN A 153 -2.26 16.43 -7.07
C ASN A 153 -2.87 15.90 -8.38
N ASN A 154 -4.17 15.59 -8.34
CA ASN A 154 -4.93 15.02 -9.46
C ASN A 154 -5.74 16.09 -10.23
N GLU A 155 -5.64 17.36 -9.84
CA GLU A 155 -6.25 18.46 -10.56
C GLU A 155 -5.44 18.79 -11.81
N THR A 156 -6.14 19.22 -12.87
CA THR A 156 -5.49 19.58 -14.13
C THR A 156 -4.54 20.76 -13.93
N HIS A 157 -3.26 20.55 -14.21
CA HIS A 157 -2.25 21.57 -13.97
C HIS A 157 -2.23 22.59 -15.13
N PRO A 158 -2.23 23.92 -14.88
CA PRO A 158 -2.26 24.93 -15.94
C PRO A 158 -1.13 24.78 -16.97
N LEU A 159 0.08 24.44 -16.54
CA LEU A 159 1.22 24.19 -17.44
C LEU A 159 1.02 23.00 -18.40
N LEU A 160 0.14 22.05 -18.06
CA LEU A 160 -0.14 20.87 -18.87
C LEU A 160 -1.32 21.08 -19.84
N LYS A 161 -2.02 22.23 -19.78
CA LYS A 161 -3.13 22.55 -20.70
C LYS A 161 -2.66 23.13 -22.03
N ASN A 162 -1.45 23.66 -22.08
CA ASN A 162 -0.94 24.35 -23.26
C ASN A 162 -0.57 23.37 -24.38
N GLU A 163 -0.64 23.83 -25.64
CA GLU A 163 -0.21 23.04 -26.81
C GLU A 163 1.29 22.71 -26.73
N LYS A 164 2.11 23.67 -26.28
CA LYS A 164 3.53 23.43 -25.98
C LYS A 164 3.67 22.85 -24.57
N ARG A 165 4.12 21.60 -24.48
CA ARG A 165 4.30 20.89 -23.22
C ARG A 165 5.60 21.32 -22.53
N PRO A 166 5.60 21.45 -21.19
CA PRO A 166 6.85 21.70 -20.46
C PRO A 166 7.70 20.44 -20.44
N THR A 167 9.01 20.61 -20.25
CA THR A 167 9.91 19.50 -19.95
C THR A 167 9.69 19.00 -18.54
N PHE A 168 10.06 17.76 -18.24
CA PHE A 168 10.00 17.23 -16.87
C PHE A 168 10.79 18.11 -15.90
N ARG A 169 12.00 18.56 -16.29
CA ARG A 169 12.78 19.54 -15.52
C ARG A 169 11.96 20.78 -15.21
N LYS A 170 11.43 21.45 -16.23
CA LYS A 170 10.66 22.70 -16.06
C LYS A 170 9.45 22.50 -15.14
N PHE A 171 8.80 21.34 -15.23
CA PHE A 171 7.67 21.00 -14.36
C PHE A 171 8.09 20.78 -12.90
N LEU A 172 9.19 20.05 -12.65
CA LEU A 172 9.74 19.86 -11.30
C LEU A 172 10.12 21.20 -10.66
N LEU A 173 10.79 22.09 -11.41
CA LEU A 173 11.20 23.40 -10.90
C LEU A 173 9.99 24.26 -10.51
N LYS A 174 8.90 24.16 -11.28
CA LYS A 174 7.66 24.85 -10.93
C LYS A 174 7.06 24.32 -9.62
N LEU A 175 7.10 23.00 -9.39
CA LEU A 175 6.60 22.40 -8.15
C LEU A 175 7.47 22.75 -6.92
N LEU A 176 8.77 22.94 -7.12
CA LEU A 176 9.72 23.37 -6.08
C LEU A 176 9.78 24.90 -5.91
N ASP A 177 8.86 25.64 -6.53
CA ASP A 177 8.80 27.11 -6.53
C ASP A 177 10.15 27.78 -6.87
N VAL A 178 10.90 27.16 -7.78
CA VAL A 178 12.14 27.72 -8.32
C VAL A 178 11.78 28.64 -9.48
N ALA A 179 12.03 29.94 -9.32
CA ALA A 179 11.94 30.90 -10.40
C ALA A 179 13.07 30.61 -11.41
N SER A 180 12.76 30.00 -12.55
CA SER A 180 13.67 30.00 -13.70
C SER A 180 13.22 31.09 -14.67
N GLU A 181 13.93 32.22 -14.70
CA GLU A 181 13.72 33.24 -15.74
C GLU A 181 14.56 32.95 -17.00
N ASP A 182 15.61 32.11 -16.92
CA ASP A 182 16.52 31.86 -18.04
C ASP A 182 16.62 30.37 -18.47
N PRO A 183 16.57 30.07 -19.79
CA PRO A 183 16.74 28.72 -20.32
C PRO A 183 18.19 28.18 -20.27
N GLU A 184 19.17 29.02 -19.92
CA GLU A 184 20.61 28.68 -19.85
C GLU A 184 21.16 28.55 -18.41
N GLU A 185 20.31 28.59 -17.39
CA GLU A 185 20.77 28.41 -16.00
C GLU A 185 21.39 27.02 -15.75
N PRO A 186 22.46 26.95 -14.93
CA PRO A 186 23.23 25.73 -14.72
C PRO A 186 22.34 24.59 -14.24
N MET A 187 22.76 23.35 -14.52
CA MET A 187 22.08 22.14 -14.04
C MET A 187 21.74 22.29 -12.55
N ILE A 188 20.45 22.31 -12.24
CA ILE A 188 19.98 22.24 -10.86
C ILE A 188 20.43 20.89 -10.33
N GLY A 189 21.42 20.95 -9.45
CA GLY A 189 22.06 19.77 -8.89
C GLY A 189 21.24 19.20 -7.74
N GLU A 190 21.59 17.97 -7.34
CA GLU A 190 20.99 17.29 -6.18
C GLU A 190 20.93 18.20 -4.93
N LYS A 191 21.97 18.99 -4.69
CA LYS A 191 22.08 19.90 -3.53
C LYS A 191 20.98 20.96 -3.47
N GLU A 192 20.65 21.55 -4.61
CA GLU A 192 19.64 22.62 -4.65
C GLU A 192 18.23 22.06 -4.45
N ILE A 193 17.95 20.88 -5.00
CA ILE A 193 16.69 20.16 -4.74
C ILE A 193 16.54 19.87 -3.25
N ILE A 194 17.62 19.38 -2.60
CA ILE A 194 17.64 19.11 -1.17
C ILE A 194 17.33 20.38 -0.37
N GLU A 195 18.03 21.47 -0.67
CA GLU A 195 17.84 22.74 0.02
C GLU A 195 16.40 23.23 -0.14
N ARG A 196 15.84 23.22 -1.35
CA ARG A 196 14.45 23.62 -1.60
C ARG A 196 13.44 22.76 -0.86
N ILE A 197 13.60 21.43 -0.84
CA ILE A 197 12.73 20.52 -0.09
C ILE A 197 12.70 20.90 1.40
N LEU A 198 13.85 21.26 1.98
CA LEU A 198 13.97 21.64 3.38
C LEU A 198 13.43 23.05 3.65
N THR A 199 13.78 24.03 2.81
CA THR A 199 13.32 25.42 2.94
C THR A 199 11.81 25.53 2.83
N LEU A 200 11.20 24.76 1.93
CA LEU A 200 9.74 24.69 1.78
C LEU A 200 9.05 23.87 2.88
N GLY A 201 9.82 23.25 3.79
CA GLY A 201 9.28 22.46 4.90
C GLY A 201 8.59 21.17 4.45
N HIS A 202 8.93 20.63 3.27
CA HIS A 202 8.33 19.39 2.77
C HIS A 202 8.79 18.15 3.55
N CYS A 203 9.92 18.22 4.24
CA CYS A 203 10.32 17.23 5.24
C CYS A 203 11.18 17.88 6.34
N LYS A 204 11.28 17.19 7.50
CA LYS A 204 12.05 17.66 8.65
C LYS A 204 13.49 17.14 8.66
N GLU A 205 13.72 15.97 8.07
CA GLU A 205 15.00 15.26 8.14
C GLU A 205 15.83 15.49 6.88
N GLN A 206 17.12 15.83 7.06
CA GLN A 206 18.09 15.99 5.98
C GLN A 206 18.22 14.71 5.14
N SER A 207 18.23 13.55 5.79
CA SER A 207 18.29 12.23 5.14
C SER A 207 17.10 12.03 4.20
N THR A 208 15.87 12.33 4.64
CA THR A 208 14.68 12.23 3.80
C THR A 208 14.77 13.15 2.59
N ALA A 209 15.24 14.39 2.76
CA ALA A 209 15.42 15.34 1.66
C ALA A 209 16.42 14.82 0.61
N VAL A 210 17.59 14.33 1.06
CA VAL A 210 18.62 13.72 0.19
C VAL A 210 18.06 12.58 -0.64
N ASN A 211 17.35 11.66 0.00
CA ASN A 211 16.83 10.49 -0.72
C ASN A 211 15.66 10.82 -1.62
N THR A 212 14.81 11.77 -1.22
CA THR A 212 13.76 12.28 -2.10
C THR A 212 14.37 12.94 -3.34
N ALA A 213 15.42 13.75 -3.19
CA ALA A 213 16.13 14.33 -4.32
C ALA A 213 16.71 13.26 -5.25
N LYS A 214 17.38 12.23 -4.70
CA LYS A 214 17.88 11.08 -5.48
C LYS A 214 16.75 10.33 -6.19
N THR A 215 15.60 10.13 -5.55
CA THR A 215 14.44 9.51 -6.18
C THR A 215 13.93 10.36 -7.34
N LEU A 216 13.80 11.68 -7.17
CA LEU A 216 13.37 12.60 -8.24
C LEU A 216 14.32 12.52 -9.45
N ILE A 217 15.62 12.48 -9.20
CA ILE A 217 16.65 12.33 -10.24
C ILE A 217 16.54 10.97 -10.93
N SER A 218 16.43 9.88 -10.15
CA SER A 218 16.31 8.51 -10.68
C SER A 218 15.03 8.29 -11.48
N LEU A 219 13.96 9.01 -11.18
CA LEU A 219 12.71 9.01 -11.95
C LEU A 219 12.80 9.84 -13.23
N GLY A 220 13.95 10.46 -13.55
CA GLY A 220 14.13 11.25 -14.76
C GLY A 220 13.41 12.61 -14.71
N LEU A 221 13.08 13.13 -13.52
CA LEU A 221 12.35 14.40 -13.40
C LEU A 221 13.21 15.65 -13.67
N LEU A 222 14.52 15.48 -13.86
CA LEU A 222 15.44 16.53 -14.35
C LEU A 222 15.71 16.48 -15.85
N GLU A 223 15.14 15.51 -16.56
CA GLU A 223 15.35 15.37 -17.99
C GLU A 223 14.63 16.49 -18.76
N GLN A 224 15.20 16.83 -19.92
CA GLN A 224 14.67 17.87 -20.82
C GLN A 224 13.64 17.33 -21.82
N GLU A 225 13.20 16.08 -21.65
CA GLU A 225 12.11 15.50 -22.43
C GLU A 225 10.78 16.21 -22.12
N GLU A 226 9.95 16.41 -23.14
CA GLU A 226 8.62 16.99 -22.98
C GLU A 226 7.66 16.02 -22.31
N ILE A 227 6.79 16.54 -21.43
CA ILE A 227 5.76 15.74 -20.77
C ILE A 227 4.72 15.28 -21.82
N PRO A 228 4.39 13.98 -21.88
CA PRO A 228 3.40 13.46 -22.83
C PRO A 228 2.03 14.12 -22.72
N THR A 229 1.32 14.22 -23.84
CA THR A 229 -0.03 14.81 -23.89
C THR A 229 -1.10 14.03 -23.12
N SER A 230 -0.83 12.75 -22.85
CA SER A 230 -1.66 11.89 -21.99
C SER A 230 -1.68 12.36 -20.53
N CYS A 231 -0.66 13.09 -20.07
CA CYS A 231 -0.59 13.61 -18.71
C CYS A 231 -1.35 14.94 -18.58
N GLN A 232 -2.28 15.03 -17.63
CA GLN A 232 -3.11 16.21 -17.40
C GLN A 232 -2.89 16.84 -16.02
N SER A 233 -2.40 16.07 -15.06
CA SER A 233 -2.15 16.46 -13.68
C SER A 233 -0.73 16.10 -13.23
N ALA A 234 -0.28 16.66 -12.09
CA ALA A 234 0.99 16.27 -11.49
C ALA A 234 1.02 14.77 -11.13
N PHE A 235 -0.14 14.24 -10.70
CA PHE A 235 -0.34 12.82 -10.45
C PHE A 235 -0.07 11.96 -11.68
N ASP A 236 -0.56 12.38 -12.86
CA ASP A 236 -0.33 11.65 -14.10
C ASP A 236 1.16 11.65 -14.48
N VAL A 237 1.84 12.79 -14.34
CA VAL A 237 3.28 12.94 -14.60
C VAL A 237 4.10 12.01 -13.69
N ALA A 238 3.76 11.98 -12.40
CA ALA A 238 4.43 11.11 -11.44
C ALA A 238 4.19 9.63 -11.77
N CYS A 239 2.95 9.25 -12.08
CA CYS A 239 2.61 7.87 -12.47
C CYS A 239 3.34 7.47 -13.74
N PHE A 240 3.36 8.33 -14.77
CA PHE A 240 4.05 8.07 -16.03
C PHE A 240 5.53 7.78 -15.82
N ARG A 241 6.25 8.63 -15.06
CA ARG A 241 7.68 8.41 -14.78
C ARG A 241 7.92 7.17 -13.92
N MET A 242 7.06 6.90 -12.95
CA MET A 242 7.17 5.67 -12.14
C MET A 242 6.92 4.41 -12.98
N GLU A 243 5.94 4.43 -13.90
CA GLU A 243 5.66 3.31 -14.79
C GLU A 243 6.81 3.06 -15.77
N GLU A 244 7.41 4.12 -16.31
CA GLU A 244 8.57 4.02 -17.20
C GLU A 244 9.82 3.48 -16.47
N ARG A 245 10.13 4.01 -15.27
CA ARG A 245 11.42 3.77 -14.60
C ARG A 245 11.40 2.65 -13.56
N LEU A 246 10.24 2.26 -13.05
CA LEU A 246 10.06 1.26 -11.99
C LEU A 246 9.29 0.02 -12.47
N SER A 247 9.34 -0.25 -13.77
CA SER A 247 8.82 -1.50 -14.36
C SER A 247 9.80 -2.66 -14.15
N TYR A 248 9.26 -3.85 -13.91
CA TYR A 248 10.06 -5.06 -13.80
C TYR A 248 10.79 -5.38 -15.10
N ALA A 249 12.09 -5.63 -15.02
CA ALA A 249 12.86 -6.22 -16.10
C ALA A 249 12.49 -7.71 -16.28
N GLY A 250 12.74 -8.28 -17.47
CA GLY A 250 12.31 -9.64 -17.81
C GLY A 250 12.88 -10.76 -16.92
N THR A 251 13.98 -10.50 -16.23
CA THR A 251 14.64 -11.43 -15.30
C THR A 251 14.23 -11.25 -13.84
N GLU A 252 13.54 -10.15 -13.53
CA GLU A 252 13.13 -9.83 -12.16
C GLU A 252 11.87 -10.60 -11.77
N LYS A 253 11.70 -10.77 -10.46
CA LYS A 253 10.54 -11.44 -9.87
C LYS A 253 9.89 -10.53 -8.86
N ASP A 254 8.56 -10.50 -8.87
CA ASP A 254 7.79 -9.89 -7.80
C ASP A 254 7.62 -10.86 -6.63
N MET A 255 7.07 -10.32 -5.55
CA MET A 255 6.81 -11.03 -4.31
C MET A 255 5.49 -10.55 -3.71
N VAL A 256 4.70 -11.50 -3.22
CA VAL A 256 3.51 -11.25 -2.39
C VAL A 256 3.78 -11.83 -1.01
N LEU A 257 3.75 -10.94 -0.01
CA LEU A 257 3.78 -11.31 1.39
C LEU A 257 2.44 -10.90 2.01
N LEU A 258 1.73 -11.88 2.57
CA LEU A 258 0.52 -11.68 3.36
C LEU A 258 0.79 -12.22 4.77
N TYR A 259 0.49 -11.42 5.79
CA TYR A 259 0.68 -11.78 7.20
C TYR A 259 -0.59 -11.50 7.98
N HIS A 260 -1.07 -12.53 8.68
CA HIS A 260 -2.16 -12.46 9.65
C HIS A 260 -1.62 -12.75 11.03
N GLU A 261 -2.12 -11.99 12.00
CA GLU A 261 -1.90 -12.24 13.42
C GLU A 261 -3.22 -12.07 14.16
N VAL A 262 -3.61 -13.13 14.87
CA VAL A 262 -4.80 -13.20 15.70
C VAL A 262 -4.38 -13.58 17.12
N GLU A 263 -4.75 -12.74 18.08
CA GLU A 263 -4.51 -12.99 19.49
C GLU A 263 -5.83 -13.32 20.18
N VAL A 264 -5.84 -14.40 20.94
CA VAL A 264 -7.03 -15.01 21.53
C VAL A 264 -6.76 -15.18 23.02
N GLU A 265 -7.51 -14.49 23.85
CA GLU A 265 -7.44 -14.63 25.31
C GLU A 265 -8.57 -15.54 25.76
N TYR A 266 -8.24 -16.60 26.49
CA TYR A 266 -9.22 -17.53 27.06
C TYR A 266 -9.46 -17.13 28.52
N PRO A 267 -10.59 -16.47 28.85
CA PRO A 267 -10.81 -15.94 30.20
C PRO A 267 -10.81 -17.02 31.28
N GLU A 268 -11.28 -18.22 30.92
CA GLU A 268 -11.38 -19.36 31.83
C GLU A 268 -10.02 -19.93 32.25
N SER A 269 -9.03 -19.91 31.36
CA SER A 269 -7.69 -20.45 31.60
C SER A 269 -6.63 -19.37 31.85
N GLN A 270 -6.96 -18.10 31.61
CA GLN A 270 -6.02 -16.97 31.58
C GLN A 270 -4.83 -17.21 30.63
N ILE A 271 -5.02 -18.05 29.61
CA ILE A 271 -4.03 -18.30 28.58
C ILE A 271 -4.34 -17.38 27.41
N THR A 272 -3.31 -16.70 26.93
CA THR A 272 -3.34 -16.01 25.65
C THR A 272 -2.65 -16.89 24.61
N LYS A 273 -3.33 -17.17 23.51
CA LYS A 273 -2.75 -17.86 22.34
C LYS A 273 -2.60 -16.89 21.19
N LYS A 274 -1.54 -17.08 20.42
CA LYS A 274 -1.23 -16.29 19.24
C LYS A 274 -1.23 -17.17 18.01
N HIS A 275 -2.17 -16.90 17.12
CA HIS A 275 -2.31 -17.57 15.84
C HIS A 275 -1.75 -16.67 14.74
N ARG A 276 -0.80 -17.19 13.95
CA ARG A 276 -0.20 -16.47 12.83
C ARG A 276 -0.37 -17.28 11.56
N ALA A 277 -0.72 -16.62 10.47
CA ALA A 277 -0.73 -17.21 9.14
C ALA A 277 0.06 -16.32 8.18
N THR A 278 1.00 -16.92 7.46
CA THR A 278 1.86 -16.18 6.54
C THR A 278 1.89 -16.83 5.16
N LEU A 279 1.64 -16.04 4.12
CA LEU A 279 1.88 -16.42 2.73
C LEU A 279 3.08 -15.65 2.21
N LEU A 280 4.05 -16.35 1.64
CA LEU A 280 5.16 -15.75 0.91
C LEU A 280 5.28 -16.41 -0.45
N GLU A 281 4.86 -15.70 -1.49
CA GLU A 281 4.88 -16.17 -2.88
C GLU A 281 5.78 -15.30 -3.76
N PHE A 282 6.48 -15.93 -4.69
CA PHE A 282 7.34 -15.27 -5.67
C PHE A 282 6.86 -15.55 -7.09
N GLY A 283 7.15 -14.62 -8.01
CA GLY A 283 6.89 -14.81 -9.44
C GLY A 283 7.53 -16.10 -9.97
N LYS A 284 6.77 -16.87 -10.75
CA LYS A 284 7.17 -18.17 -11.30
C LYS A 284 7.43 -18.05 -12.79
N THR A 285 8.53 -18.62 -13.26
CA THR A 285 8.87 -18.69 -14.70
C THR A 285 8.75 -20.14 -15.15
N VAL A 286 7.80 -20.40 -16.05
CA VAL A 286 7.54 -21.73 -16.61
C VAL A 286 7.63 -21.63 -18.13
N ASN A 287 8.45 -22.47 -18.75
CA ASN A 287 8.65 -22.51 -20.21
C ASN A 287 8.96 -21.13 -20.84
N GLY A 288 9.79 -20.33 -20.16
CA GLY A 288 10.17 -18.99 -20.60
C GLY A 288 9.10 -17.90 -20.41
N LYS A 289 7.93 -18.24 -19.86
CA LYS A 289 6.89 -17.26 -19.50
C LYS A 289 6.91 -17.00 -18.01
N THR A 290 7.14 -15.75 -17.63
CA THR A 290 7.09 -15.31 -16.24
C THR A 290 5.67 -14.89 -15.89
N THR A 291 5.12 -15.48 -14.83
CA THR A 291 3.85 -15.07 -14.21
C THR A 291 4.15 -14.52 -12.83
N SER A 292 3.65 -13.32 -12.53
CA SER A 292 3.92 -12.64 -11.26
C SER A 292 3.19 -13.32 -10.09
N ALA A 293 3.76 -13.28 -8.89
CA ALA A 293 3.12 -13.71 -7.65
C ALA A 293 1.77 -13.00 -7.46
N MET A 294 1.70 -11.72 -7.80
CA MET A 294 0.44 -10.96 -7.78
C MET A 294 -0.59 -11.56 -8.74
N ALA A 295 -0.21 -11.88 -9.98
CA ALA A 295 -1.13 -12.47 -10.96
C ALA A 295 -1.59 -13.88 -10.53
N LEU A 296 -0.70 -14.69 -9.94
CA LEU A 296 -1.05 -16.01 -9.42
C LEU A 296 -2.02 -15.90 -8.23
N THR A 297 -1.67 -15.12 -7.22
CA THR A 297 -2.45 -14.99 -5.97
C THR A 297 -3.76 -14.23 -6.13
N VAL A 298 -3.97 -13.53 -7.25
CA VAL A 298 -5.26 -12.92 -7.63
C VAL A 298 -6.03 -13.77 -8.63
N GLY A 299 -5.36 -14.23 -9.70
CA GLY A 299 -6.01 -14.94 -10.80
C GLY A 299 -6.50 -16.33 -10.42
N ILE A 300 -5.72 -17.08 -9.63
CA ILE A 300 -6.08 -18.44 -9.22
C ILE A 300 -7.33 -18.44 -8.33
N PRO A 301 -7.45 -17.62 -7.27
CA PRO A 301 -8.69 -17.55 -6.48
C PRO A 301 -9.92 -17.17 -7.31
N VAL A 302 -9.77 -16.26 -8.29
CA VAL A 302 -10.87 -15.89 -9.20
C VAL A 302 -11.30 -17.08 -10.06
N ALA A 303 -10.34 -17.82 -10.63
CA ALA A 303 -10.63 -19.01 -11.42
C ALA A 303 -11.29 -20.11 -10.59
N ILE A 304 -10.85 -20.31 -9.35
CA ILE A 304 -11.44 -21.25 -8.39
C ILE A 304 -12.88 -20.84 -8.05
N GLY A 305 -13.12 -19.57 -7.73
CA GLY A 305 -14.48 -19.08 -7.48
C GLY A 305 -15.42 -19.31 -8.66
N ALA A 306 -14.95 -19.06 -9.90
CA ALA A 306 -15.71 -19.37 -11.11
C ALA A 306 -15.98 -20.88 -11.25
N LEU A 307 -14.99 -21.73 -10.98
CA LEU A 307 -15.14 -23.18 -11.02
C LEU A 307 -16.15 -23.69 -9.98
N LEU A 308 -16.12 -23.17 -8.75
CA LEU A 308 -17.06 -23.54 -7.69
C LEU A 308 -18.51 -23.18 -8.06
N LEU A 309 -18.71 -22.04 -8.74
CA LEU A 309 -20.02 -21.64 -9.26
C LEU A 309 -20.49 -22.53 -10.41
N LEU A 310 -19.62 -22.81 -11.39
CA LEU A 310 -19.95 -23.63 -12.56
C LEU A 310 -20.23 -25.09 -12.20
N THR A 311 -19.49 -25.64 -11.23
CA THR A 311 -19.68 -27.00 -10.70
C THR A 311 -20.84 -27.08 -9.72
N LYS A 312 -21.55 -25.97 -9.46
CA LYS A 312 -22.66 -25.87 -8.51
C LYS A 312 -22.30 -26.30 -7.07
N LYS A 313 -21.02 -26.16 -6.68
CA LYS A 313 -20.58 -26.34 -5.30
C LYS A 313 -21.09 -25.20 -4.39
N ILE A 314 -21.27 -24.01 -4.94
CA ILE A 314 -21.92 -22.88 -4.27
C ILE A 314 -23.39 -22.82 -4.74
N GLN A 315 -24.31 -23.11 -3.83
CA GLN A 315 -25.75 -23.11 -4.07
C GLN A 315 -26.39 -21.78 -3.68
N THR A 316 -25.83 -21.10 -2.68
CA THR A 316 -26.32 -19.81 -2.19
C THR A 316 -26.41 -18.79 -3.35
N ARG A 317 -27.51 -18.04 -3.42
CA ARG A 317 -27.77 -17.02 -4.45
C ARG A 317 -27.64 -15.61 -3.87
N GLY A 318 -27.36 -14.65 -4.74
CA GLY A 318 -27.24 -13.24 -4.37
C GLY A 318 -25.80 -12.73 -4.48
N VAL A 319 -25.51 -11.64 -3.77
CA VAL A 319 -24.17 -11.05 -3.73
C VAL A 319 -23.41 -11.67 -2.57
N LEU A 320 -22.47 -12.55 -2.90
CA LEU A 320 -21.71 -13.30 -1.91
C LEU A 320 -20.32 -12.70 -1.70
N ARG A 321 -19.82 -12.87 -0.47
CA ARG A 321 -18.41 -12.67 -0.11
C ARG A 321 -17.84 -14.02 0.29
N PRO A 322 -16.50 -14.21 0.22
CA PRO A 322 -15.85 -15.45 0.62
C PRO A 322 -15.75 -15.55 2.16
N LEU A 323 -16.90 -15.44 2.84
CA LEU A 323 -17.03 -15.55 4.30
C LEU A 323 -17.80 -16.81 4.70
N GLU A 324 -18.62 -17.34 3.79
CA GLU A 324 -19.42 -18.54 4.06
C GLU A 324 -18.55 -19.81 3.90
N PRO A 325 -18.68 -20.81 4.79
CA PRO A 325 -17.96 -22.09 4.69
C PRO A 325 -18.12 -22.80 3.35
N GLU A 326 -19.32 -22.70 2.75
CA GLU A 326 -19.62 -23.21 1.41
C GLU A 326 -18.69 -22.65 0.32
N VAL A 327 -18.18 -21.44 0.53
CA VAL A 327 -17.26 -20.76 -0.39
C VAL A 327 -15.82 -20.98 0.02
N TYR A 328 -15.45 -20.69 1.28
CA TYR A 328 -14.05 -20.58 1.64
C TYR A 328 -13.33 -21.92 1.80
N ILE A 329 -14.00 -22.93 2.36
CA ILE A 329 -13.41 -24.26 2.58
C ILE A 329 -12.97 -24.89 1.24
N PRO A 330 -13.88 -25.09 0.25
CA PRO A 330 -13.46 -25.71 -1.01
C PRO A 330 -12.51 -24.82 -1.83
N ALA A 331 -12.52 -23.50 -1.59
CA ALA A 331 -11.57 -22.60 -2.22
C ALA A 331 -10.17 -22.80 -1.66
N LEU A 332 -10.00 -22.84 -0.34
CA LEU A 332 -8.71 -23.05 0.33
C LEU A 332 -8.11 -24.41 -0.01
N ASP A 333 -8.90 -25.49 0.04
CA ASP A 333 -8.47 -26.84 -0.39
C ASP A 333 -7.90 -26.82 -1.81
N THR A 334 -8.59 -26.10 -2.71
CA THR A 334 -8.16 -26.02 -4.11
C THR A 334 -6.91 -25.14 -4.25
N ILE A 335 -6.82 -24.02 -3.52
CA ILE A 335 -5.67 -23.12 -3.54
C ILE A 335 -4.40 -23.85 -3.06
N GLU A 336 -4.50 -24.63 -1.98
CA GLU A 336 -3.42 -25.47 -1.46
C GLU A 336 -3.00 -26.54 -2.49
N ALA A 337 -3.96 -27.19 -3.16
CA ALA A 337 -3.67 -28.15 -4.23
C ALA A 337 -2.94 -27.52 -5.44
N TYR A 338 -3.10 -26.21 -5.68
CA TYR A 338 -2.34 -25.45 -6.67
C TYR A 338 -0.95 -24.98 -6.17
N GLY A 339 -0.59 -25.32 -4.93
CA GLY A 339 0.70 -25.03 -4.32
C GLY A 339 0.87 -23.58 -3.89
N ILE A 340 -0.23 -22.91 -3.53
CA ILE A 340 -0.22 -21.63 -2.82
C ILE A 340 -0.58 -21.94 -1.37
N ASN A 341 0.44 -21.97 -0.50
CA ASN A 341 0.28 -22.49 0.86
C ASN A 341 0.44 -21.37 1.88
N LEU A 342 -0.48 -21.30 2.84
CA LEU A 342 -0.32 -20.44 4.02
C LEU A 342 0.37 -21.24 5.13
N ILE A 343 1.43 -20.67 5.68
CA ILE A 343 2.16 -21.26 6.80
C ILE A 343 1.51 -20.77 8.09
N GLU A 344 0.90 -21.69 8.82
CA GLU A 344 0.25 -21.40 10.09
C GLU A 344 1.15 -21.76 11.28
N LYS A 345 1.13 -20.91 12.31
CA LYS A 345 1.85 -21.11 13.57
C LYS A 345 0.98 -20.69 14.73
N ASN A 346 0.92 -21.56 15.74
CA ASN A 346 0.21 -21.33 16.99
C ASN A 346 1.25 -21.27 18.12
N GLU A 347 1.28 -20.14 18.84
CA GLU A 347 2.14 -19.91 20.02
C GLU A 347 1.31 -19.74 21.30
#